data_AF-A0A813DEZ2-F1
#
_entry.id   AF-A0A813DEZ2-F1
#
_cell.length_a   1.000
_cell.length_b   1.000
_cell.length_c   1.000
_cell.angle_alpha   90.00
_cell.angle_beta   90.00
_cell.angle_gamma   90.00
#
_symmetry.space_group_name_H-M   'P 1'
#
loop_
_entity.id
_entity.type
_entity.pdbx_description
1 polymer ?
#
loop_
_entity_poly.entity_id
_entity_poly.type
_entity_poly.pdbx_seq_one_letter_code
_entity_poly.pdbx_strand_id
1 'polypeptide(L)'
;PHSEYQSATSMDLFCSASMDGSVKLWDLRCMQEIRCFEGGHVHSAQRLRCRLSPCLRYLCTPSEDGCVCVYDVRTGNVLGSRHTSREAVCAVDIHPRTGAMASGSFDGV
;
A
#
# COMPACT_ATOMS: atom_id res chain seq x y z
N PRO A 1 28.77 25.24 7.75
CA PRO A 1 27.47 25.87 8.07
C PRO A 1 26.36 25.32 7.16
N HIS A 2 25.16 25.18 7.73
CA HIS A 2 23.97 24.47 7.22
C HIS A 2 23.99 22.96 7.51
N SER A 3 23.85 22.58 8.77
CA SER A 3 22.60 22.51 9.55
C SER A 3 22.06 21.09 9.48
N GLU A 4 22.32 20.38 10.58
CA GLU A 4 21.74 19.11 10.99
C GLU A 4 20.27 19.02 10.56
N TYR A 5 20.02 18.26 9.49
CA TYR A 5 18.70 17.68 9.29
C TYR A 5 18.61 16.57 10.33
N GLN A 6 18.01 16.91 11.46
CA GLN A 6 17.59 15.94 12.46
C GLN A 6 16.97 14.77 11.72
N SER A 7 17.62 13.62 11.88
CA SER A 7 17.20 12.32 11.41
C SER A 7 15.77 12.11 11.90
N ALA A 8 14.79 12.44 11.06
CA ALA A 8 13.47 11.84 11.17
C ALA A 8 13.77 10.35 11.22
N THR A 9 13.40 9.70 12.32
CA THR A 9 13.68 8.28 12.57
C THR A 9 13.34 7.51 11.30
N SER A 10 14.33 7.21 10.46
CA SER A 10 14.08 6.61 9.15
C SER A 10 13.46 5.27 9.46
N MET A 11 12.17 5.12 9.21
CA MET A 11 11.52 3.83 9.26
C MET A 11 11.68 3.26 7.86
N ASP A 12 12.62 2.33 7.71
CA ASP A 12 12.83 1.63 6.44
C ASP A 12 11.75 0.56 6.31
N LEU A 13 10.54 1.01 5.97
CA LEU A 13 9.38 0.15 5.84
C LEU A 13 9.32 -0.45 4.43
N PHE A 14 9.08 -1.75 4.38
CA PHE A 14 8.80 -2.47 3.15
C PHE A 14 7.44 -3.14 3.23
N CYS A 15 6.70 -3.16 2.12
CA CYS A 15 5.42 -3.85 2.05
C CYS A 15 5.41 -4.86 0.91
N SER A 16 4.78 -6.01 1.14
CA SER A 16 4.63 -7.08 0.16
C SER A 16 3.20 -7.58 0.16
N ALA A 17 2.57 -7.66 -1.01
CA ALA A 17 1.26 -8.29 -1.19
C ALA A 17 1.44 -9.71 -1.74
N SER A 18 0.63 -10.65 -1.23
CA SER A 18 0.63 -12.06 -1.59
C SER A 18 -0.65 -12.45 -2.33
N MET A 19 -0.61 -13.57 -3.07
CA MET A 19 -1.77 -14.13 -3.77
C MET A 19 -2.78 -14.81 -2.83
N ASP A 20 -2.45 -14.95 -1.55
CA ASP A 20 -3.42 -15.38 -0.54
C ASP A 20 -4.30 -14.22 -0.04
N GLY A 21 -4.15 -13.02 -0.62
CA GLY A 21 -4.86 -11.81 -0.21
C GLY A 21 -4.29 -11.15 1.04
N SER A 22 -3.17 -11.64 1.57
CA SER A 22 -2.44 -11.00 2.67
C SER A 22 -1.49 -9.93 2.16
N VAL A 23 -1.34 -8.86 2.94
CA VAL A 23 -0.27 -7.88 2.77
C VAL A 23 0.54 -7.81 4.03
N LYS A 24 1.86 -7.90 3.90
CA LYS A 24 2.79 -7.83 5.03
C LYS A 24 3.56 -6.54 5.00
N LEU A 25 3.83 -6.00 6.19
CA LEU A 25 4.66 -4.83 6.43
C LEU A 25 5.88 -5.25 7.25
N TRP A 26 7.04 -4.80 6.82
CA TRP A 26 8.35 -5.19 7.34
C TRP A 26 9.12 -3.95 7.77
N ASP A 27 9.86 -4.05 8.87
CA ASP A 27 10.90 -3.09 9.24
C ASP A 27 12.24 -3.66 8.80
N LEU A 28 12.84 -3.06 7.78
CA LEU A 28 14.11 -3.53 7.22
C LEU A 28 15.29 -3.30 8.17
N ARG A 29 15.15 -2.46 9.19
CA ARG A 29 16.24 -2.19 10.14
C ARG A 29 16.47 -3.36 11.08
N CYS A 30 15.38 -4.03 11.47
CA CYS A 30 15.43 -5.22 12.31
C CYS A 30 15.12 -6.51 11.53
N MET A 31 14.78 -6.40 10.24
CA MET A 31 14.41 -7.50 9.36
C MET A 31 13.24 -8.32 9.93
N GLN A 32 12.27 -7.65 10.56
CA GLN A 32 11.11 -8.29 11.16
C GLN A 32 9.80 -7.88 10.48
N GLU A 33 8.87 -8.83 10.47
CA GLU A 33 7.47 -8.54 10.13
C GLU A 33 6.86 -7.71 11.26
N ILE A 34 6.36 -6.52 10.92
CA ILE A 34 5.65 -5.64 11.87
C ILE A 34 4.18 -6.03 11.91
N ARG A 35 3.61 -6.35 10.74
CA ARG A 35 2.18 -6.58 10.59
C ARG A 35 1.85 -7.41 9.36
N CYS A 36 0.76 -8.17 9.48
CA CYS A 36 0.04 -8.81 8.39
C CYS A 36 -1.38 -8.23 8.33
N PHE A 37 -1.82 -7.85 7.13
CA PHE A 37 -3.16 -7.37 6.83
C PHE A 37 -3.86 -8.43 5.99
N GLU A 38 -4.97 -8.97 6.49
CA GLU A 38 -5.71 -10.06 5.83
C GLU A 38 -7.13 -9.61 5.46
N GLY A 39 -7.70 -10.24 4.43
CA GLY A 39 -9.13 -10.11 4.10
C GLY A 39 -9.55 -8.75 3.54
N GLY A 40 -8.60 -7.89 3.15
CA GLY A 40 -8.92 -6.56 2.64
C GLY A 40 -8.98 -6.44 1.11
N HIS A 41 -8.21 -7.23 0.35
CA HIS A 41 -8.17 -7.16 -1.12
C HIS A 41 -8.20 -8.56 -1.74
N VAL A 42 -8.70 -8.65 -2.97
CA VAL A 42 -8.76 -9.90 -3.74
C VAL A 42 -7.60 -9.94 -4.70
N HIS A 43 -6.81 -11.01 -4.63
CA HIS A 43 -5.63 -11.23 -5.45
C HIS A 43 -5.57 -12.71 -5.83
N SER A 44 -6.01 -13.08 -7.02
CA SER A 44 -6.08 -14.48 -7.45
C SER A 44 -5.14 -14.82 -8.61
N ALA A 45 -4.75 -13.84 -9.43
CA ALA A 45 -4.02 -14.08 -10.69
C ALA A 45 -3.02 -12.98 -11.07
N GLN A 46 -3.26 -11.72 -10.70
CA GLN A 46 -2.51 -10.56 -11.19
C GLN A 46 -1.48 -10.08 -10.18
N ARG A 47 -0.28 -9.69 -10.64
CA ARG A 47 0.76 -9.16 -9.74
C ARG A 47 0.43 -7.73 -9.31
N LEU A 48 -0.29 -7.60 -8.20
CA LEU A 48 -0.66 -6.32 -7.62
C LEU A 48 0.55 -5.58 -7.01
N ARG A 49 0.60 -4.26 -7.20
CA ARG A 49 1.62 -3.39 -6.59
C ARG A 49 1.00 -2.56 -5.47
N CYS A 50 1.30 -2.91 -4.21
CA CYS A 50 0.90 -2.11 -3.06
C CYS A 50 1.86 -0.93 -2.83
N ARG A 51 1.35 0.16 -2.23
CA ARG A 51 2.14 1.37 -1.96
C ARG A 51 1.85 1.98 -0.61
N LEU A 52 2.92 2.35 0.11
CA LEU A 52 2.84 3.13 1.33
C LEU A 52 2.63 4.61 1.01
N SER A 53 1.78 5.26 1.80
CA SER A 53 1.65 6.71 1.77
C SER A 53 2.97 7.39 2.20
N PRO A 54 3.28 8.59 1.69
CA PRO A 54 4.46 9.35 2.10
C PRO A 54 4.49 9.69 3.60
N CYS A 55 3.32 9.75 4.24
CA CYS A 55 3.19 9.95 5.68
C CYS A 55 3.26 8.66 6.50
N LEU A 56 3.52 7.51 5.86
CA LEU A 56 3.64 6.17 6.45
C LEU A 56 2.43 5.74 7.31
N ARG A 57 1.28 6.37 7.11
CA ARG A 57 0.05 6.09 7.87
C ARG A 57 -0.88 5.13 7.14
N TYR A 58 -0.87 5.17 5.82
CA TYR A 58 -1.77 4.40 4.98
C TYR A 58 -0.98 3.47 4.07
N LEU A 59 -1.50 2.26 3.88
CA LEU A 59 -1.05 1.31 2.89
C LEU A 59 -2.20 1.10 1.91
N CYS A 60 -1.91 1.27 0.62
CA CYS A 60 -2.90 1.13 -0.44
C CYS A 60 -2.54 -0.09 -1.28
N THR A 61 -3.53 -0.96 -1.51
CA THR A 61 -3.35 -2.17 -2.30
C THR A 61 -4.40 -2.16 -3.40
N PRO A 62 -4.02 -2.37 -4.66
CA PRO A 62 -5.01 -2.62 -5.68
C PRO A 62 -5.64 -4.01 -5.46
N SER A 63 -6.78 -4.24 -6.09
CA SER A 63 -7.58 -5.46 -5.96
C SER A 63 -8.17 -5.85 -7.31
N GLU A 64 -8.34 -7.14 -7.52
CA GLU A 64 -8.89 -7.69 -8.77
C GLU A 64 -10.39 -7.42 -8.94
N ASP A 65 -11.09 -7.06 -7.86
CA ASP A 65 -12.49 -6.65 -7.85
C ASP A 65 -12.72 -5.18 -8.31
N GLY A 66 -11.71 -4.56 -8.93
CA GLY A 66 -11.79 -3.16 -9.40
C GLY A 66 -11.66 -2.12 -8.29
N CYS A 67 -11.33 -2.54 -7.07
CA CYS A 67 -11.14 -1.65 -5.94
C CYS A 67 -9.66 -1.40 -5.61
N VAL A 68 -9.43 -0.29 -4.90
CA VAL A 68 -8.21 -0.06 -4.13
C VAL A 68 -8.56 -0.10 -2.65
N CYS A 69 -7.89 -0.98 -1.92
CA CYS A 69 -8.11 -1.19 -0.51
C CYS A 69 -7.07 -0.40 0.28
N VAL A 70 -7.52 0.24 1.36
CA VAL A 70 -6.71 1.12 2.18
C VAL A 70 -6.66 0.58 3.61
N TYR A 71 -5.46 0.43 4.13
CA TYR A 71 -5.19 -0.06 5.48
C TYR A 71 -4.54 1.05 6.29
N ASP A 72 -4.87 1.13 7.58
CA ASP A 72 -4.15 1.96 8.53
C ASP A 72 -2.93 1.19 9.05
N VAL A 73 -1.75 1.71 8.73
CA VAL A 73 -0.46 1.11 9.05
C VAL A 73 -0.25 1.02 10.55
N ARG A 74 -0.85 1.90 11.36
CA ARG A 74 -0.65 1.96 12.81
C ARG A 74 -1.60 1.02 13.55
N THR A 75 -2.85 0.95 13.13
CA THR A 75 -3.87 0.12 13.79
C THR A 75 -3.90 -1.31 13.27
N GLY A 76 -3.43 -1.56 12.04
CA GLY A 76 -3.57 -2.87 11.40
C GLY A 76 -4.92 -3.10 10.73
N ASN A 77 -5.82 -2.12 10.78
CA ASN A 77 -7.19 -2.30 10.33
C ASN A 77 -7.37 -1.90 8.87
N VAL A 78 -8.29 -2.60 8.20
CA VAL A 78 -8.84 -2.16 6.91
C VAL A 78 -9.68 -0.91 7.15
N LEU A 79 -9.29 0.21 6.56
CA LEU A 79 -10.07 1.45 6.62
C LEU A 79 -11.25 1.42 5.64
N GLY A 80 -11.07 0.71 4.53
CA GLY A 80 -12.11 0.47 3.55
C GLY A 80 -11.53 0.21 2.16
N SER A 81 -12.42 -0.07 1.21
CA SER A 81 -12.10 -0.18 -0.20
C SER A 81 -12.77 0.95 -0.98
N ARG A 82 -12.11 1.40 -2.05
CA ARG A 82 -12.65 2.39 -2.98
C ARG A 82 -12.71 1.76 -4.36
N HIS A 83 -13.90 1.67 -4.93
CA HIS A 83 -14.08 1.24 -6.31
C HIS A 83 -13.54 2.31 -7.27
N THR A 84 -12.58 1.95 -8.12
CA THR A 84 -11.91 2.89 -9.05
C THR A 84 -12.07 2.50 -10.50
N SER A 85 -12.25 1.22 -10.80
CA SER A 85 -12.35 0.69 -12.16
C SER A 85 -13.36 -0.46 -12.21
N ARG A 86 -13.84 -0.79 -13.41
CA ARG A 86 -14.72 -1.96 -13.65
C ARG A 86 -13.94 -3.26 -13.82
N GLU A 87 -12.65 -3.18 -14.08
CA GLU A 87 -11.75 -4.33 -14.22
C GLU A 87 -10.67 -4.33 -13.12
N ALA A 88 -9.88 -5.40 -13.09
CA ALA A 88 -8.82 -5.59 -12.10
C ALA A 88 -7.82 -4.43 -12.12
N VAL A 89 -7.69 -3.75 -10.98
CA VAL A 89 -6.65 -2.74 -10.78
C VAL A 89 -5.33 -3.47 -10.61
N CYS A 90 -4.31 -3.12 -11.39
CA CYS A 90 -3.00 -3.79 -11.35
C CYS A 90 -1.96 -3.00 -10.55
N ALA A 91 -2.10 -1.68 -10.49
CA ALA A 91 -1.13 -0.80 -9.84
C ALA A 91 -1.79 0.41 -9.19
N VAL A 92 -1.18 0.87 -8.09
CA VAL A 92 -1.52 2.13 -7.44
C VAL A 92 -0.26 2.94 -7.17
N ASP A 93 -0.33 4.26 -7.38
CA ASP A 93 0.70 5.21 -7.01
C ASP A 93 0.13 6.34 -6.15
N ILE A 94 0.96 6.91 -5.27
CA ILE A 94 0.62 8.02 -4.39
C ILE A 94 1.66 9.12 -4.62
N HIS A 95 1.17 10.28 -5.00
CA HIS A 95 2.00 11.45 -5.21
C HIS A 95 2.70 11.84 -3.89
N PRO A 96 4.04 12.04 -3.89
CA PRO A 96 4.84 12.16 -2.67
C PRO A 96 4.51 13.40 -1.81
N ARG A 97 4.00 14.47 -2.43
CA ARG A 97 3.72 15.75 -1.74
C ARG A 97 2.23 16.01 -1.45
N THR A 98 1.36 15.76 -2.42
CA THR A 98 -0.07 16.08 -2.35
C THR A 98 -0.90 14.95 -1.75
N GLY A 99 -0.38 13.71 -1.70
CA GLY A 99 -1.15 12.54 -1.30
C GLY A 99 -2.24 12.14 -2.31
N ALA A 100 -2.25 12.74 -3.50
CA ALA A 100 -3.13 12.30 -4.58
C ALA A 100 -2.77 10.88 -5.00
N MET A 101 -3.78 10.07 -5.34
CA MET A 101 -3.60 8.67 -5.73
C MET A 101 -3.96 8.49 -7.20
N ALA A 102 -3.18 7.68 -7.90
CA ALA A 102 -3.46 7.21 -9.25
C ALA A 102 -3.56 5.67 -9.24
N SER A 103 -4.49 5.13 -10.01
CA SER A 103 -4.71 3.69 -10.16
C SER A 103 -4.70 3.32 -11.64
N GLY A 104 -4.05 2.22 -12.00
CA GLY A 104 -4.08 1.65 -13.35
C GLY A 104 -4.84 0.34 -13.39
N SER A 105 -5.70 0.16 -14.38
CA SER A 105 -6.51 -1.05 -14.58
C SER A 105 -6.43 -1.52 -16.04
N PHE A 106 -6.95 -2.72 -16.31
CA PHE A 106 -6.97 -3.32 -17.64
C PHE A 106 -8.11 -2.82 -18.54
N ASP A 107 -8.97 -1.94 -18.03
CA ASP A 107 -10.11 -1.34 -18.76
C ASP A 107 -9.74 -0.32 -19.83
N GLY A 108 -8.45 -0.15 -20.11
CA GLY A 108 -7.93 0.59 -21.26
C GLY A 108 -8.10 2.10 -21.17
N VAL A 109 -8.37 2.64 -19.97
CA VAL A 109 -8.45 4.08 -19.68
C VAL A 109 -7.14 4.67 -19.16
#